data_AF-A0AA51ULA3-F1
#
_entry.id   AF-A0AA51ULA3-F1
#
_cell.length_a   1.000
_cell.length_b   1.000
_cell.length_c   1.000
_cell.angle_alpha   90.00
_cell.angle_beta   90.00
_cell.angle_gamma   90.00
#
_symmetry.space_group_name_H-M   'P 1'
#
loop_
_entity.id
_entity.type
_entity.pdbx_description
1 polymer ?
#
loop_
_entity_poly.entity_id
_entity_poly.type
_entity_poly.pdbx_seq_one_letter_code
_entity_poly.pdbx_strand_id
1 'polypeptide(L)'
;MIIGLYGISGCGKTSLCKLIEKYTDLFRMIDGSVLMEEIIPGGISAFKKMSDTDKYKYREIVIREIESRHRDSSYHTIVTGHYSFLKTDGEYEIAWTEADGKVYDHIFCIKDSASEIKEQCINDSNRVRINHPVSKLEQWQNLECEKLEEKCRLKNIPFSLITSHEIDNRLIEFYEILSKYRIIKLCEELKPDSNKKYSIFDCDGTLFSGDSLDYLSDSEYMNKKKIRSIFEKNGDYCFKSFFEIAQYYSQVPFEIMQNFIDHASKTITLNPDMFDILRNQEYDRQLIWITSGFPEIWELIAHKYELEVTIVGGNNLLRSDFIVSNEEKELLVQTLVEQGAEVSAYGDSMVDAGMLKNAQQAFLVMGKKKRSMLNEYLSKHDNLSYIYLLQNDTYEVSE
;
A
#
# COMPACT_ATOMS: atom_id res chain seq x y z
N MET A 1 2.62 -11.64 -3.01
CA MET A 1 1.38 -11.88 -2.26
C MET A 1 0.29 -12.37 -3.21
N ILE A 2 -0.62 -13.20 -2.70
CA ILE A 2 -1.85 -13.61 -3.36
C ILE A 2 -3.03 -12.96 -2.64
N ILE A 3 -3.74 -12.08 -3.34
CA ILE A 3 -4.85 -11.29 -2.83
C ILE A 3 -6.16 -11.83 -3.41
N GLY A 4 -7.13 -12.13 -2.56
CA GLY A 4 -8.49 -12.45 -3.00
C GLY A 4 -9.32 -11.18 -3.15
N LEU A 5 -9.92 -10.93 -4.32
CA LEU A 5 -10.91 -9.86 -4.52
C LEU A 5 -12.29 -10.48 -4.76
N TYR A 6 -13.15 -10.34 -3.77
CA TYR A 6 -14.50 -10.91 -3.71
C TYR A 6 -15.59 -9.84 -3.82
N GLY A 7 -16.82 -10.29 -4.03
CA GLY A 7 -17.99 -9.45 -4.24
C GLY A 7 -18.94 -10.10 -5.24
N ILE A 8 -20.23 -9.79 -5.13
CA ILE A 8 -21.25 -10.44 -5.96
C ILE A 8 -21.14 -10.07 -7.44
N SER A 9 -21.90 -10.73 -8.30
CA SER A 9 -21.92 -10.39 -9.72
C SER A 9 -22.37 -8.94 -9.93
N GLY A 10 -21.65 -8.20 -10.76
CA GLY A 10 -21.98 -6.81 -11.09
C GLY A 10 -21.24 -5.76 -10.26
N CYS A 11 -20.65 -6.10 -9.10
CA CYS A 11 -20.03 -5.11 -8.21
C CYS A 11 -18.69 -4.51 -8.69
N GLY A 12 -18.27 -4.72 -9.94
CA GLY A 12 -17.09 -4.05 -10.50
C GLY A 12 -15.70 -4.65 -10.19
N LYS A 13 -15.59 -5.89 -9.67
CA LYS A 13 -14.28 -6.55 -9.40
C LYS A 13 -13.29 -6.46 -10.57
N THR A 14 -13.72 -6.91 -11.75
CA THR A 14 -12.90 -6.92 -12.95
C THR A 14 -12.53 -5.50 -13.41
N SER A 15 -13.43 -4.52 -13.22
CA SER A 15 -13.13 -3.12 -13.54
C SER A 15 -12.04 -2.56 -12.63
N LEU A 16 -12.10 -2.88 -11.32
CA LEU A 16 -11.08 -2.46 -10.37
C LEU A 16 -9.73 -3.11 -10.69
N CYS A 17 -9.70 -4.41 -10.97
CA CYS A 17 -8.46 -5.12 -11.34
C CYS A 17 -7.82 -4.52 -12.60
N LYS A 18 -8.62 -4.27 -13.65
CA LYS A 18 -8.12 -3.62 -14.87
C LYS A 18 -7.57 -2.22 -14.60
N LEU A 19 -8.18 -1.49 -13.67
CA LEU A 19 -7.70 -0.18 -13.29
C LEU A 19 -6.37 -0.28 -12.53
N ILE A 20 -6.21 -1.24 -11.62
CA ILE A 20 -4.95 -1.52 -10.93
C ILE A 20 -3.86 -1.86 -11.95
N GLU A 21 -4.10 -2.83 -12.84
CA GLU A 21 -3.13 -3.25 -13.88
C GLU A 21 -2.79 -2.13 -14.87
N LYS A 22 -3.67 -1.14 -15.05
CA LYS A 22 -3.37 0.04 -15.89
C LYS A 22 -2.28 0.92 -15.28
N TYR A 23 -2.19 0.99 -13.96
CA TYR A 23 -1.23 1.85 -13.27
C TYR A 23 0.08 1.14 -12.92
N THR A 24 0.09 -0.19 -12.92
CA THR A 24 1.26 -0.95 -12.49
C THR A 24 1.29 -2.38 -13.01
N ASP A 25 2.50 -2.86 -13.31
CA ASP A 25 2.78 -4.27 -13.63
C ASP A 25 3.13 -5.09 -12.36
N LEU A 26 3.14 -4.46 -11.18
CA LEU A 26 3.39 -5.13 -9.90
C LEU A 26 2.22 -6.00 -9.45
N PHE A 27 1.04 -5.81 -10.03
CA PHE A 27 -0.14 -6.64 -9.77
C PHE A 27 -0.63 -7.26 -11.06
N ARG A 28 -1.07 -8.52 -10.97
CA ARG A 28 -1.71 -9.21 -12.08
C ARG A 28 -2.98 -9.92 -11.65
N MET A 29 -4.05 -9.69 -12.40
CA MET A 29 -5.31 -10.36 -12.22
C MET A 29 -5.26 -11.77 -12.82
N ILE A 30 -5.66 -12.76 -12.03
CA ILE A 30 -6.03 -14.07 -12.52
C ILE A 30 -7.54 -14.24 -12.35
N ASP A 31 -8.24 -14.39 -13.48
CA ASP A 31 -9.65 -14.76 -13.46
C ASP A 31 -9.77 -16.26 -13.20
N GLY A 32 -10.27 -16.62 -12.02
CA GLY A 32 -10.43 -18.02 -11.63
C GLY A 32 -11.31 -18.82 -12.60
N SER A 33 -12.25 -18.16 -13.30
CA SER A 33 -13.07 -18.84 -14.32
C SER A 33 -12.26 -19.18 -15.57
N VAL A 34 -11.36 -18.32 -16.01
CA VAL A 34 -10.46 -18.61 -17.15
C VAL A 34 -9.55 -19.78 -16.82
N LEU A 35 -9.01 -19.81 -15.60
CA LEU A 35 -8.17 -20.92 -15.15
C LEU A 35 -8.96 -22.23 -15.00
N MET A 36 -10.22 -22.16 -14.56
CA MET A 36 -11.11 -23.33 -14.57
C MET A 36 -11.36 -23.86 -15.99
N GLU A 37 -11.50 -22.98 -16.98
CA GLU A 37 -11.66 -23.41 -18.40
C GLU A 37 -10.42 -24.17 -18.90
N GLU A 38 -9.23 -23.77 -18.45
CA GLU A 38 -7.95 -24.40 -18.81
C GLU A 38 -7.75 -25.77 -18.11
N ILE A 39 -8.00 -25.83 -16.80
CA ILE A 39 -7.66 -27.01 -15.98
C ILE A 39 -8.70 -28.13 -16.11
N ILE A 40 -9.99 -27.78 -16.25
CA ILE A 40 -11.06 -28.75 -16.10
C ILE A 40 -11.35 -29.42 -17.46
N PRO A 41 -11.33 -30.76 -17.56
CA PRO A 41 -11.72 -31.44 -18.78
C PRO A 41 -13.15 -31.08 -19.19
N GLY A 42 -13.30 -30.49 -20.38
CA GLY A 42 -14.59 -29.98 -20.88
C GLY A 42 -14.97 -28.59 -20.35
N GLY A 43 -14.05 -27.90 -19.68
CA GLY A 43 -14.13 -26.49 -19.28
C GLY A 43 -15.18 -26.20 -18.20
N ILE A 44 -15.50 -24.92 -18.04
CA ILE A 44 -16.53 -24.40 -17.13
C ILE A 44 -17.89 -25.06 -17.43
N SER A 45 -18.19 -25.35 -18.70
CA SER A 45 -19.45 -25.98 -19.10
C SER A 45 -19.61 -27.38 -18.51
N ALA A 46 -18.52 -28.16 -18.43
CA ALA A 46 -18.52 -29.45 -17.75
C ALA A 46 -18.60 -29.26 -16.22
N PHE A 47 -17.80 -28.34 -15.67
CA PHE A 47 -17.77 -28.04 -14.24
C PHE A 47 -19.16 -27.71 -13.66
N LYS A 48 -19.96 -26.91 -14.36
CA LYS A 48 -21.32 -26.54 -13.93
C LYS A 48 -22.26 -27.74 -13.73
N LYS A 49 -22.00 -28.85 -14.42
CA LYS A 49 -22.81 -30.09 -14.37
C LYS A 49 -22.29 -31.11 -13.35
N MET A 50 -21.13 -30.85 -12.74
CA MET A 50 -20.53 -31.76 -11.77
C MET A 50 -21.27 -31.75 -10.44
N SER A 51 -21.07 -32.82 -9.66
CA SER A 51 -21.51 -32.88 -8.27
C SER A 51 -20.81 -31.80 -7.43
N ASP A 52 -21.44 -31.39 -6.32
CA ASP A 52 -20.83 -30.40 -5.41
C ASP A 52 -19.48 -30.88 -4.86
N THR A 53 -19.33 -32.19 -4.63
CA THR A 53 -18.06 -32.80 -4.21
C THR A 53 -16.96 -32.66 -5.25
N ASP A 54 -17.28 -32.86 -6.53
CA ASP A 54 -16.27 -32.73 -7.60
C ASP A 54 -15.96 -31.26 -7.90
N LYS A 55 -16.97 -30.38 -7.86
CA LYS A 55 -16.74 -28.93 -7.95
C LYS A 55 -15.79 -28.45 -6.86
N TYR A 56 -15.98 -28.92 -5.63
CA TYR A 56 -15.10 -28.60 -4.50
C TYR A 56 -13.65 -29.03 -4.78
N LYS A 57 -13.43 -30.27 -5.23
CA LYS A 57 -12.08 -30.77 -5.58
C LYS A 57 -11.42 -29.93 -6.68
N TYR A 58 -12.14 -29.60 -7.74
CA TYR A 58 -11.57 -28.78 -8.81
C TYR A 58 -11.28 -27.34 -8.37
N ARG A 59 -12.09 -26.75 -7.50
CA ARG A 59 -11.78 -25.45 -6.89
C ARG A 59 -10.49 -25.50 -6.09
N GLU A 60 -10.26 -26.55 -5.30
CA GLU A 60 -8.98 -26.75 -4.60
C GLU A 60 -7.80 -26.90 -5.56
N ILE A 61 -7.97 -27.60 -6.69
CA ILE A 61 -6.93 -27.73 -7.72
C ILE A 61 -6.60 -26.37 -8.32
N VAL A 62 -7.62 -25.59 -8.67
CA VAL A 62 -7.47 -24.25 -9.29
C VAL A 62 -6.71 -23.29 -8.37
N ILE A 63 -7.08 -23.20 -7.09
CA ILE A 63 -6.40 -22.26 -6.18
C ILE A 63 -4.95 -22.69 -5.88
N ARG A 64 -4.65 -23.99 -5.87
CA ARG A 64 -3.26 -24.49 -5.77
C ARG A 64 -2.45 -24.25 -7.02
N GLU A 65 -3.07 -24.32 -8.20
CA GLU A 65 -2.43 -23.93 -9.46
C GLU A 65 -2.09 -22.43 -9.45
N ILE A 66 -2.98 -21.58 -8.91
CA ILE A 66 -2.69 -20.15 -8.72
C ILE A 66 -1.47 -19.96 -7.81
N GLU A 67 -1.44 -20.65 -6.67
CA GLU A 67 -0.30 -20.61 -5.75
C GLU A 67 1.01 -21.02 -6.44
N SER A 68 0.96 -22.09 -7.25
CA SER A 68 2.11 -22.55 -8.03
C SER A 68 2.57 -21.50 -9.04
N ARG A 69 1.65 -20.90 -9.82
CA ARG A 69 1.97 -19.86 -10.80
C ARG A 69 2.51 -18.58 -10.14
N HIS A 70 2.00 -18.22 -8.95
CA HIS A 70 2.47 -17.05 -8.23
C HIS A 70 3.90 -17.23 -7.71
N ARG A 71 4.27 -18.44 -7.25
CA ARG A 71 5.60 -18.73 -6.71
C ARG A 71 6.74 -18.34 -7.65
N ASP A 72 6.53 -18.52 -8.96
CA ASP A 72 7.51 -18.22 -10.00
C ASP A 72 7.32 -16.81 -10.61
N SER A 73 6.44 -15.99 -10.04
CA SER A 73 6.11 -14.65 -10.56
C SER A 73 6.84 -13.53 -9.81
N SER A 74 7.12 -12.43 -10.51
CA SER A 74 7.67 -11.19 -9.94
C SER A 74 6.59 -10.19 -9.50
N TYR A 75 5.32 -10.58 -9.53
CA TYR A 75 4.18 -9.70 -9.28
C TYR A 75 3.27 -10.29 -8.21
N HIS A 76 2.49 -9.42 -7.55
CA HIS A 76 1.40 -9.81 -6.68
C HIS A 76 0.22 -10.32 -7.51
N THR A 77 -0.40 -11.41 -7.10
CA THR A 77 -1.53 -12.01 -7.83
C THR A 77 -2.84 -11.57 -7.21
N ILE A 78 -3.75 -10.99 -7.99
CA ILE A 78 -5.13 -10.71 -7.58
C ILE A 78 -6.06 -11.76 -8.18
N VAL A 79 -6.69 -12.56 -7.33
CA VAL A 79 -7.65 -13.58 -7.75
C VAL A 79 -9.05 -13.03 -7.59
N THR A 80 -9.80 -12.91 -8.67
CA THR A 80 -11.21 -12.50 -8.59
C THR A 80 -12.11 -13.69 -8.33
N GLY A 81 -12.99 -13.57 -7.34
CA GLY A 81 -13.81 -14.68 -6.88
C GLY A 81 -15.21 -14.27 -6.43
N HIS A 82 -16.01 -15.29 -6.17
CA HIS A 82 -17.29 -15.21 -5.48
C HIS A 82 -17.22 -16.15 -4.29
N TYR A 83 -17.77 -15.77 -3.13
CA TYR A 83 -17.90 -16.69 -2.01
C TYR A 83 -19.08 -17.62 -2.23
N SER A 84 -20.15 -17.08 -2.81
CA SER A 84 -21.39 -17.80 -3.05
C SER A 84 -21.97 -17.50 -4.43
N PHE A 85 -22.63 -18.49 -5.01
CA PHE A 85 -23.43 -18.32 -6.21
C PHE A 85 -24.91 -18.52 -5.88
N LEU A 86 -25.76 -17.56 -6.28
CA LEU A 86 -27.20 -17.70 -6.15
C LEU A 86 -27.75 -18.66 -7.22
N LYS A 87 -28.30 -19.79 -6.77
CA LYS A 87 -28.96 -20.79 -7.62
C LYS A 87 -30.37 -20.33 -8.01
N THR A 88 -30.93 -20.97 -9.04
CA THR A 88 -32.28 -20.65 -9.57
C THR A 88 -33.42 -20.98 -8.61
N ASP A 89 -33.21 -21.93 -7.71
CA ASP A 89 -34.13 -22.30 -6.62
C ASP A 89 -34.08 -21.30 -5.45
N GLY A 90 -33.17 -20.33 -5.48
CA GLY A 90 -32.98 -19.31 -4.45
C GLY A 90 -31.97 -19.66 -3.38
N GLU A 91 -31.38 -20.87 -3.42
CA GLU A 91 -30.32 -21.31 -2.51
C GLU A 91 -28.94 -20.75 -2.92
N TYR A 92 -27.98 -20.81 -1.99
CA TYR A 92 -26.61 -20.37 -2.24
C TYR A 92 -25.67 -21.57 -2.37
N GLU A 93 -24.98 -21.68 -3.51
CA GLU A 93 -23.85 -22.58 -3.67
C GLU A 93 -22.59 -21.93 -3.07
N ILE A 94 -21.99 -22.51 -2.05
CA ILE A 94 -20.73 -22.00 -1.49
C ILE A 94 -19.56 -22.44 -2.35
N ALA A 95 -18.74 -21.46 -2.76
CA ALA A 95 -17.56 -21.66 -3.60
C ALA A 95 -16.26 -21.76 -2.81
N TRP A 96 -16.26 -21.30 -1.56
CA TRP A 96 -15.08 -21.35 -0.69
C TRP A 96 -14.65 -22.79 -0.35
N THR A 97 -13.34 -23.04 -0.41
CA THR A 97 -12.71 -24.31 -0.04
C THR A 97 -11.72 -24.13 1.11
N GLU A 98 -11.27 -25.24 1.71
CA GLU A 98 -10.23 -25.19 2.75
C GLU A 98 -8.85 -24.81 2.18
N ALA A 99 -8.62 -25.02 0.88
CA ALA A 99 -7.41 -24.59 0.19
C ALA A 99 -7.34 -23.07 0.04
N ASP A 100 -8.46 -22.39 -0.23
CA ASP A 100 -8.52 -20.92 -0.26
C ASP A 100 -7.96 -20.32 1.03
N GLY A 101 -8.38 -20.87 2.17
CA GLY A 101 -7.95 -20.45 3.50
C GLY A 101 -6.48 -20.70 3.85
N LYS A 102 -5.68 -21.21 2.91
CA LYS A 102 -4.23 -21.43 3.08
C LYS A 102 -3.38 -20.65 2.07
N VAL A 103 -4.00 -20.18 0.99
CA VAL A 103 -3.30 -19.58 -0.15
C VAL A 103 -3.32 -18.05 -0.10
N TYR A 104 -4.42 -17.45 0.36
CA TYR A 104 -4.55 -16.00 0.38
C TYR A 104 -3.77 -15.35 1.52
N ASP A 105 -3.04 -14.27 1.19
CA ASP A 105 -2.38 -13.39 2.15
C ASP A 105 -3.33 -12.30 2.67
N HIS A 106 -4.29 -11.86 1.84
CA HIS A 106 -5.28 -10.83 2.18
C HIS A 106 -6.54 -11.04 1.33
N ILE A 107 -7.72 -10.79 1.90
CA ILE A 107 -8.98 -10.82 1.18
C ILE A 107 -9.71 -9.48 1.25
N PHE A 108 -10.06 -8.94 0.09
CA PHE A 108 -10.93 -7.78 -0.08
C PHE A 108 -12.33 -8.23 -0.50
N CYS A 109 -13.38 -7.64 0.07
CA CYS A 109 -14.77 -7.79 -0.40
C CYS A 109 -15.31 -6.43 -0.85
N ILE A 110 -15.76 -6.32 -2.10
CA ILE A 110 -16.45 -5.11 -2.57
C ILE A 110 -17.89 -5.13 -2.07
N LYS A 111 -18.23 -4.16 -1.22
CA LYS A 111 -19.55 -3.96 -0.64
C LYS A 111 -20.15 -2.65 -1.15
N ASP A 112 -20.90 -2.75 -2.25
CA ASP A 112 -21.52 -1.62 -2.95
C ASP A 112 -23.03 -1.56 -2.69
N SER A 113 -23.68 -0.43 -2.95
CA SER A 113 -25.13 -0.34 -2.83
C SER A 113 -25.81 -1.32 -3.80
N ALA A 114 -26.81 -2.05 -3.31
CA ALA A 114 -27.53 -3.03 -4.13
C ALA A 114 -28.27 -2.38 -5.31
N SER A 115 -28.64 -1.09 -5.19
CA SER A 115 -29.22 -0.30 -6.28
C SER A 115 -28.20 -0.02 -7.37
N GLU A 116 -26.98 0.38 -7.00
CA GLU A 116 -25.88 0.61 -7.94
C GLU A 116 -25.48 -0.68 -8.67
N ILE A 117 -25.37 -1.79 -7.94
CA ILE A 117 -25.08 -3.10 -8.55
C ILE A 117 -26.17 -3.48 -9.55
N LYS A 118 -27.44 -3.22 -9.22
CA LYS A 118 -28.55 -3.50 -10.12
C LYS A 118 -28.46 -2.66 -11.38
N GLU A 119 -28.19 -1.38 -11.26
CA GLU A 119 -28.01 -0.47 -12.39
C GLU A 119 -26.82 -0.90 -13.27
N GLN A 120 -25.67 -1.20 -12.65
CA GLN A 120 -24.50 -1.75 -13.35
C GLN A 120 -24.82 -3.05 -14.09
N CYS A 121 -25.61 -3.95 -13.49
CA CYS A 121 -26.03 -5.20 -14.14
C CYS A 121 -26.96 -4.96 -15.33
N ILE A 122 -27.87 -3.98 -15.26
CA ILE A 122 -28.79 -3.61 -16.34
C ILE A 122 -28.03 -2.99 -17.51
N ASN A 123 -27.02 -2.17 -17.20
CA ASN A 123 -26.23 -1.44 -18.19
C ASN A 123 -25.02 -2.25 -18.72
N ASP A 124 -24.80 -3.49 -18.24
CA ASP A 124 -23.73 -4.37 -18.71
C ASP A 124 -24.05 -4.91 -20.11
N SER A 125 -23.45 -4.29 -21.13
CA SER A 125 -23.56 -4.73 -22.53
C SER A 125 -22.64 -5.91 -22.87
N ASN A 126 -21.70 -6.27 -21.99
CA ASN A 126 -20.68 -7.28 -22.26
C ASN A 126 -21.05 -8.66 -21.73
N ARG A 127 -21.91 -8.75 -20.72
CA ARG A 127 -22.32 -10.02 -20.10
C ARG A 127 -23.83 -10.05 -19.86
N VAL A 128 -24.45 -11.20 -20.12
CA VAL A 128 -25.84 -11.45 -19.71
C VAL A 128 -25.88 -11.62 -18.19
N ARG A 129 -26.40 -10.61 -17.48
CA ARG A 129 -26.57 -10.63 -16.03
C ARG A 129 -28.00 -11.03 -15.67
N ILE A 130 -28.15 -11.85 -14.64
CA ILE A 130 -29.47 -12.15 -14.08
C ILE A 130 -29.93 -10.93 -13.29
N ASN A 131 -31.09 -10.39 -13.65
CA ASN A 131 -31.66 -9.22 -12.98
C ASN A 131 -32.37 -9.65 -11.69
N HIS A 132 -31.74 -9.40 -10.54
CA HIS A 132 -32.31 -9.68 -9.23
C HIS A 132 -32.91 -8.40 -8.61
N PRO A 133 -33.96 -8.53 -7.77
CA PRO A 133 -34.44 -7.42 -6.95
C PRO A 133 -33.34 -6.86 -6.03
N VAL A 134 -33.39 -5.56 -5.75
CA VAL A 134 -32.41 -4.86 -4.89
C VAL A 134 -32.27 -5.57 -3.54
N SER A 135 -33.39 -5.94 -2.90
CA SER A 135 -33.39 -6.67 -1.63
C SER A 135 -32.66 -8.02 -1.70
N LYS A 136 -32.72 -8.72 -2.83
CA LYS A 136 -32.04 -10.01 -3.01
C LYS A 136 -30.54 -9.83 -3.26
N LEU A 137 -30.14 -8.78 -3.97
CA LEU A 137 -28.74 -8.40 -4.15
C LEU A 137 -28.11 -7.99 -2.81
N GLU A 138 -28.83 -7.22 -2.00
CA GLU A 138 -28.41 -6.82 -0.65
C GLU A 138 -28.22 -8.05 0.25
N GLN A 139 -29.19 -8.96 0.29
CA GLN A 139 -29.08 -10.22 1.04
C GLN A 139 -27.88 -11.06 0.58
N TRP A 140 -27.66 -11.17 -0.74
CA TRP A 140 -26.53 -11.93 -1.28
C TRP A 140 -25.19 -11.30 -0.91
N GLN A 141 -25.05 -9.97 -1.03
CA GLN A 141 -23.81 -9.28 -0.70
C GLN A 141 -23.49 -9.36 0.79
N ASN A 142 -24.49 -9.17 1.66
CA ASN A 142 -24.31 -9.31 3.11
C ASN A 142 -23.85 -10.72 3.46
N LEU A 143 -24.53 -11.76 2.92
CA LEU A 143 -24.10 -13.15 3.11
C LEU A 143 -22.66 -13.37 2.64
N GLU A 144 -22.29 -12.86 1.46
CA GLU A 144 -20.96 -13.00 0.88
C GLU A 144 -19.88 -12.39 1.77
N CYS A 145 -20.00 -11.11 2.13
CA CYS A 145 -18.96 -10.46 2.92
C CYS A 145 -18.92 -10.96 4.38
N GLU A 146 -20.08 -11.19 5.04
CA GLU A 146 -20.11 -11.69 6.43
C GLU A 146 -19.50 -13.09 6.54
N LYS A 147 -19.80 -13.98 5.58
CA LYS A 147 -19.27 -15.35 5.62
C LYS A 147 -17.80 -15.40 5.21
N LEU A 148 -17.35 -14.54 4.31
CA LEU A 148 -15.92 -14.38 4.03
C LEU A 148 -15.17 -13.90 5.26
N GLU A 149 -15.64 -12.85 5.92
CA GLU A 149 -15.02 -12.32 7.14
C GLU A 149 -14.93 -13.40 8.23
N GLU A 150 -16.01 -14.18 8.43
CA GLU A 150 -16.01 -15.31 9.37
C GLU A 150 -14.91 -16.33 9.03
N LYS A 151 -14.77 -16.69 7.75
CA LYS A 151 -13.74 -17.64 7.28
C LYS A 151 -12.33 -17.08 7.42
N CYS A 152 -12.12 -15.82 7.04
CA CYS A 152 -10.85 -15.12 7.18
C CYS A 152 -10.38 -15.10 8.63
N ARG A 153 -11.27 -14.73 9.57
CA ARG A 153 -10.98 -14.74 11.01
C ARG A 153 -10.58 -16.13 11.52
N LEU A 154 -11.27 -17.20 11.09
CA LEU A 154 -10.94 -18.58 11.49
C LEU A 154 -9.58 -19.04 10.95
N LYS A 155 -9.10 -18.43 9.87
CA LYS A 155 -7.84 -18.78 9.19
C LYS A 155 -6.72 -17.77 9.45
N ASN A 156 -6.97 -16.74 10.25
CA ASN A 156 -6.07 -15.60 10.46
C ASN A 156 -5.63 -14.93 9.15
N ILE A 157 -6.57 -14.78 8.20
CA ILE A 157 -6.35 -14.02 6.97
C ILE A 157 -6.91 -12.61 7.18
N PRO A 158 -6.12 -11.55 6.95
CA PRO A 158 -6.62 -10.18 6.90
C PRO A 158 -7.82 -10.04 5.94
N PHE A 159 -8.87 -9.39 6.41
CA PHE A 159 -10.08 -9.12 5.64
C PHE A 159 -10.37 -7.63 5.61
N SER A 160 -10.76 -7.09 4.45
CA SER A 160 -11.12 -5.68 4.33
C SER A 160 -12.27 -5.45 3.36
N LEU A 161 -13.07 -4.43 3.64
CA LEU A 161 -14.15 -4.00 2.77
C LEU A 161 -13.67 -2.86 1.87
N ILE A 162 -14.09 -2.89 0.61
CA ILE A 162 -14.05 -1.74 -0.30
C ILE A 162 -15.49 -1.29 -0.47
N THR A 163 -15.78 -0.06 -0.05
CA THR A 163 -17.15 0.46 0.09
C THR A 163 -17.48 1.58 -0.87
N SER A 164 -16.48 2.22 -1.47
CA SER A 164 -16.75 3.31 -2.41
C SER A 164 -17.59 2.84 -3.60
N HIS A 165 -18.46 3.70 -4.08
CA HIS A 165 -19.24 3.48 -5.31
C HIS A 165 -18.40 3.83 -6.56
N GLU A 166 -17.57 4.87 -6.46
CA GLU A 166 -16.75 5.37 -7.58
C GLU A 166 -15.49 4.52 -7.74
N ILE A 167 -15.21 4.11 -8.99
CA ILE A 167 -14.09 3.19 -9.27
C ILE A 167 -12.72 3.77 -8.91
N ASP A 168 -12.52 5.08 -9.08
CA ASP A 168 -11.27 5.75 -8.72
C ASP A 168 -11.08 5.81 -7.20
N ASN A 169 -12.15 6.00 -6.43
CA ASN A 169 -12.08 5.97 -4.98
C ASN A 169 -11.91 4.54 -4.44
N ARG A 170 -12.43 3.51 -5.13
CA ARG A 170 -12.12 2.11 -4.80
C ARG A 170 -10.63 1.79 -4.96
N LEU A 171 -10.01 2.36 -5.98
CA LEU A 171 -8.57 2.20 -6.20
C LEU A 171 -7.79 2.85 -5.04
N ILE A 172 -8.19 4.05 -4.60
CA ILE A 172 -7.61 4.72 -3.43
C ILE A 172 -7.80 3.86 -2.18
N GLU A 173 -9.03 3.40 -1.88
CA GLU A 173 -9.32 2.54 -0.72
C GLU A 173 -8.48 1.25 -0.75
N PHE A 174 -8.32 0.62 -1.92
CA PHE A 174 -7.50 -0.57 -2.08
C PHE A 174 -6.04 -0.31 -1.68
N TYR A 175 -5.44 0.75 -2.20
CA TYR A 175 -4.05 1.09 -1.88
C TYR A 175 -3.88 1.58 -0.45
N GLU A 176 -4.85 2.28 0.12
CA GLU A 176 -4.81 2.73 1.51
C GLU A 176 -4.78 1.54 2.47
N ILE A 177 -5.72 0.61 2.29
CA ILE A 177 -5.78 -0.62 3.09
C ILE A 177 -4.51 -1.46 2.89
N LEU A 178 -4.06 -1.62 1.65
CA LEU A 178 -2.86 -2.40 1.35
C LEU A 178 -1.61 -1.77 1.98
N SER A 179 -1.48 -0.43 1.95
CA SER A 179 -0.35 0.28 2.56
C SER A 179 -0.31 0.06 4.07
N LYS A 180 -1.46 0.19 4.74
CA LYS A 180 -1.59 -0.13 6.17
C LYS A 180 -1.21 -1.59 6.47
N TYR A 181 -1.67 -2.53 5.64
CA TYR A 181 -1.29 -3.94 5.76
C TYR A 181 0.22 -4.17 5.60
N ARG A 182 0.87 -3.54 4.62
CA ARG A 182 2.31 -3.67 4.38
C ARG A 182 3.14 -3.14 5.55
N ILE A 183 2.73 -2.02 6.15
CA ILE A 183 3.37 -1.49 7.37
C ILE A 183 3.23 -2.46 8.55
N ILE A 184 2.03 -2.99 8.79
CA ILE A 184 1.81 -3.97 9.87
C ILE A 184 2.65 -5.23 9.62
N LYS A 185 2.70 -5.71 8.37
CA LYS A 185 3.50 -6.87 7.99
C LYS A 185 4.99 -6.67 8.23
N LEU A 186 5.50 -5.48 7.89
CA LEU A 186 6.86 -5.10 8.21
C LEU A 186 7.12 -5.17 9.72
N CYS A 187 6.22 -4.62 10.54
CA CYS A 187 6.35 -4.71 12.00
C CYS A 187 6.38 -6.18 12.49
N GLU A 188 5.54 -7.05 11.94
CA GLU A 188 5.57 -8.50 12.25
C GLU A 188 6.94 -9.14 11.92
N GLU A 189 7.53 -8.76 10.79
CA GLU A 189 8.82 -9.26 10.33
C GLU A 189 9.98 -8.76 11.19
N LEU A 190 9.89 -7.50 11.67
CA LEU A 190 10.84 -6.90 12.60
C LEU A 190 10.81 -7.58 13.98
N LYS A 191 9.70 -8.23 14.35
CA LYS A 191 9.49 -8.92 15.64
C LYS A 191 9.88 -8.04 16.83
N PRO A 192 9.27 -6.85 16.99
CA PRO A 192 9.55 -5.96 18.11
C PRO A 192 9.19 -6.64 19.43
N ASP A 193 9.97 -6.28 20.45
CA ASP A 193 9.72 -6.65 21.84
C ASP A 193 10.35 -5.58 22.76
N SER A 194 10.20 -5.76 24.08
CA SER A 194 10.71 -4.81 25.08
C SER A 194 12.23 -4.63 25.13
N ASN A 195 13.00 -5.48 24.45
CA ASN A 195 14.46 -5.38 24.34
C ASN A 195 14.91 -4.79 23.00
N LYS A 196 14.00 -4.60 22.05
CA LYS A 196 14.30 -4.04 20.74
C LYS A 196 14.22 -2.51 20.79
N LYS A 197 15.20 -1.89 20.14
CA LYS A 197 15.28 -0.44 19.97
C LYS A 197 15.31 -0.08 18.50
N TYR A 198 14.52 0.90 18.11
CA TYR A 198 14.43 1.37 16.73
C TYR A 198 14.67 2.88 16.66
N SER A 199 15.52 3.28 15.72
CA SER A 199 15.65 4.67 15.30
C SER A 199 15.00 4.84 13.93
N ILE A 200 13.93 5.62 13.88
CA ILE A 200 13.14 5.83 12.67
C ILE A 200 13.39 7.24 12.17
N PHE A 201 13.92 7.36 10.97
CA PHE A 201 14.25 8.63 10.36
C PHE A 201 13.38 8.86 9.15
N ASP A 202 12.72 10.01 9.09
CA ASP A 202 12.39 10.57 7.80
C ASP A 202 13.67 10.88 7.00
N CYS A 203 13.57 10.98 5.68
CA CYS A 203 14.72 11.19 4.82
C CYS A 203 14.88 12.66 4.39
N ASP A 204 13.97 13.15 3.55
CA ASP A 204 14.03 14.50 2.97
C ASP A 204 13.84 15.58 4.05
N GLY A 205 14.76 16.54 4.14
CA GLY A 205 14.73 17.57 5.19
C GLY A 205 15.17 17.09 6.58
N THR A 206 15.43 15.78 6.76
CA THR A 206 15.87 15.14 7.99
C THR A 206 17.32 14.63 7.88
N LEU A 207 17.58 13.64 7.01
CA LEU A 207 18.92 13.05 6.82
C LEU A 207 19.87 13.98 6.04
N PHE A 208 19.30 14.85 5.22
CA PHE A 208 19.96 15.97 4.57
C PHE A 208 19.01 17.16 4.56
N SER A 209 19.53 18.37 4.41
CA SER A 209 18.76 19.61 4.60
C SER A 209 17.89 20.03 3.40
N GLY A 210 17.85 19.23 2.33
CA GLY A 210 17.13 19.54 1.09
C GLY A 210 15.97 18.60 0.81
N ASP A 211 15.45 18.66 -0.42
CA ASP A 211 14.40 17.80 -0.95
C ASP A 211 14.94 17.04 -2.16
N SER A 212 14.79 15.72 -2.20
CA SER A 212 15.31 14.86 -3.25
C SER A 212 14.68 15.21 -4.60
N LEU A 213 13.44 15.72 -4.60
CA LEU A 213 12.76 16.24 -5.77
C LEU A 213 13.41 17.50 -6.35
N ASP A 214 14.32 18.17 -5.63
CA ASP A 214 15.05 19.32 -6.19
C ASP A 214 16.03 18.93 -7.28
N TYR A 215 16.48 17.67 -7.30
CA TYR A 215 17.34 17.11 -8.34
C TYR A 215 16.56 16.59 -9.54
N LEU A 216 15.23 16.64 -9.49
CA LEU A 216 14.38 16.40 -10.63
C LEU A 216 14.28 17.68 -11.45
N SER A 217 14.87 17.67 -12.64
CA SER A 217 14.78 18.80 -13.55
C SER A 217 13.32 19.06 -13.94
N ASP A 218 12.90 20.32 -13.99
CA ASP A 218 11.61 20.71 -14.57
C ASP A 218 11.60 20.19 -16.02
N SER A 219 10.79 19.15 -16.25
CA SER A 219 10.60 18.52 -17.56
C SER A 219 9.13 18.59 -17.91
N GLU A 220 8.79 18.35 -19.17
CA GLU A 220 7.38 18.28 -19.58
C GLU A 220 6.57 17.22 -18.78
N TYR A 221 7.27 16.21 -18.22
CA TYR A 221 6.67 15.16 -17.42
C TYR A 221 6.50 15.54 -15.94
N MET A 222 7.34 16.45 -15.43
CA MET A 222 7.46 16.73 -14.00
C MET A 222 7.40 18.23 -13.69
N ASN A 223 6.29 18.63 -13.06
CA ASN A 223 5.98 20.02 -12.75
C ASN A 223 5.68 20.19 -11.27
N LYS A 224 6.57 20.88 -10.55
CA LYS A 224 6.41 21.16 -9.10
C LYS A 224 5.13 21.92 -8.76
N LYS A 225 4.61 22.77 -9.67
CA LYS A 225 3.32 23.46 -9.45
C LYS A 225 2.15 22.47 -9.47
N LYS A 226 2.22 21.44 -10.32
CA LYS A 226 1.19 20.38 -10.38
C LYS A 226 1.20 19.55 -9.09
N ILE A 227 2.39 19.16 -8.62
CA ILE A 227 2.57 18.47 -7.33
C ILE A 227 1.93 19.28 -6.19
N ARG A 228 2.28 20.56 -6.09
CA ARG A 228 1.71 21.45 -5.08
C ARG A 228 0.19 21.56 -5.17
N SER A 229 -0.36 21.68 -6.39
CA SER A 229 -1.80 21.78 -6.59
C SER A 229 -2.58 20.53 -6.16
N ILE A 230 -1.95 19.35 -6.21
CA ILE A 230 -2.58 18.09 -5.76
C ILE A 230 -2.76 18.09 -4.25
N PHE A 231 -1.75 18.52 -3.49
CA PHE A 231 -1.87 18.66 -2.03
C PHE A 231 -2.91 19.72 -1.63
N GLU A 232 -2.84 20.90 -2.24
CA GLU A 232 -3.77 22.01 -1.94
C GLU A 232 -5.24 21.64 -2.20
N LYS A 233 -5.50 20.84 -3.25
CA LYS A 233 -6.85 20.39 -3.63
C LYS A 233 -7.49 19.47 -2.59
N ASN A 234 -6.71 18.59 -1.96
CA ASN A 234 -7.23 17.48 -1.16
C ASN A 234 -7.14 17.74 0.36
N GLY A 235 -6.77 18.95 0.78
CA GLY A 235 -6.70 19.34 2.19
C GLY A 235 -5.35 19.09 2.87
N ASP A 236 -4.26 19.01 2.08
CA ASP A 236 -2.87 18.74 2.46
C ASP A 236 -2.62 17.38 3.15
N TYR A 237 -1.58 16.68 2.71
CA TYR A 237 -1.01 15.48 3.32
C TYR A 237 -1.96 14.32 3.68
N CYS A 238 -3.14 14.18 3.07
CA CYS A 238 -3.97 12.98 3.23
C CYS A 238 -3.50 11.84 2.29
N PHE A 239 -3.84 10.57 2.58
CA PHE A 239 -3.47 9.43 1.74
C PHE A 239 -3.81 9.64 0.26
N LYS A 240 -5.01 10.18 -0.03
CA LYS A 240 -5.45 10.51 -1.40
C LYS A 240 -4.49 11.44 -2.13
N SER A 241 -3.90 12.42 -1.44
CA SER A 241 -2.91 13.31 -2.05
C SER A 241 -1.66 12.54 -2.47
N PHE A 242 -1.12 11.69 -1.58
CA PHE A 242 0.05 10.86 -1.88
C PHE A 242 -0.24 9.85 -2.99
N PHE A 243 -1.45 9.29 -3.03
CA PHE A 243 -1.89 8.41 -4.11
C PHE A 243 -1.96 9.15 -5.47
N GLU A 244 -2.59 10.33 -5.54
CA GLU A 244 -2.65 11.13 -6.78
C GLU A 244 -1.25 11.56 -7.24
N ILE A 245 -0.34 11.86 -6.30
CA ILE A 245 1.08 12.10 -6.58
C ILE A 245 1.76 10.85 -7.15
N ALA A 246 1.50 9.68 -6.56
CA ALA A 246 2.09 8.44 -7.05
C ALA A 246 1.62 8.08 -8.45
N GLN A 247 0.35 8.29 -8.75
CA GLN A 247 -0.19 8.18 -10.11
C GLN A 247 0.47 9.18 -11.07
N TYR A 248 0.79 10.38 -10.59
CA TYR A 248 1.47 11.39 -11.40
C TYR A 248 2.92 11.00 -11.70
N TYR A 249 3.68 10.54 -10.71
CA TYR A 249 5.06 10.08 -10.91
C TYR A 249 5.14 8.82 -11.78
N SER A 250 4.09 7.98 -11.74
CA SER A 250 3.99 6.79 -12.60
C SER A 250 3.80 7.12 -14.09
N GLN A 251 3.51 8.38 -14.44
CA GLN A 251 3.42 8.82 -15.84
C GLN A 251 4.79 9.23 -16.41
N VAL A 252 5.82 9.33 -15.57
CA VAL A 252 7.17 9.70 -16.00
C VAL A 252 7.81 8.50 -16.71
N PRO A 253 8.40 8.68 -17.90
CA PRO A 253 9.13 7.63 -18.58
C PRO A 253 10.22 7.01 -17.69
N PHE A 254 10.34 5.68 -17.75
CA PHE A 254 11.26 4.91 -16.90
C PHE A 254 12.69 5.47 -16.92
N GLU A 255 13.23 5.77 -18.10
CA GLU A 255 14.59 6.29 -18.27
C GLU A 255 14.79 7.65 -17.57
N ILE A 256 13.79 8.54 -17.65
CA ILE A 256 13.84 9.86 -17.00
C ILE A 256 13.82 9.68 -15.48
N MET A 257 12.93 8.82 -14.98
CA MET A 257 12.84 8.51 -13.54
C MET A 257 14.13 7.85 -13.04
N GLN A 258 14.72 6.92 -13.81
CA GLN A 258 15.96 6.26 -13.43
C GLN A 258 17.14 7.23 -13.41
N ASN A 259 17.27 8.09 -14.43
CA ASN A 259 18.30 9.14 -14.45
C ASN A 259 18.17 10.09 -13.26
N PHE A 260 16.94 10.43 -12.88
CA PHE A 260 16.68 11.22 -11.68
C PHE A 260 17.16 10.51 -10.41
N ILE A 261 16.80 9.24 -10.20
CA ILE A 261 17.21 8.47 -9.01
C ILE A 261 18.75 8.35 -8.94
N ASP A 262 19.39 8.08 -10.08
CA ASP A 262 20.84 7.96 -10.19
C ASP A 262 21.56 9.29 -9.91
N HIS A 263 21.03 10.39 -10.43
CA HIS A 263 21.58 11.73 -10.19
C HIS A 263 21.36 12.17 -8.73
N ALA A 264 20.14 11.92 -8.26
CA ALA A 264 19.66 11.83 -6.88
C ALA A 264 20.72 11.40 -5.87
N SER A 265 20.90 10.09 -5.87
CA SER A 265 21.73 9.34 -4.94
C SER A 265 23.22 9.71 -5.00
N LYS A 266 23.74 10.08 -6.18
CA LYS A 266 25.14 10.51 -6.32
C LYS A 266 25.38 11.87 -5.68
N THR A 267 24.45 12.80 -5.86
CA THR A 267 24.61 14.20 -5.48
C THR A 267 24.28 14.43 -4.00
N ILE A 268 23.26 13.76 -3.48
CA ILE A 268 22.88 13.88 -2.07
C ILE A 268 24.01 13.37 -1.17
N THR A 269 24.29 14.15 -0.13
CA THR A 269 25.20 13.80 0.97
C THR A 269 24.44 13.90 2.28
N LEU A 270 24.64 12.92 3.17
CA LEU A 270 24.07 12.97 4.51
C LEU A 270 24.64 14.19 5.25
N ASN A 271 23.79 14.85 6.04
CA ASN A 271 24.26 15.89 6.93
C ASN A 271 25.27 15.27 7.93
N PRO A 272 26.45 15.89 8.17
CA PRO A 272 27.47 15.32 9.04
C PRO A 272 26.97 15.00 10.46
N ASP A 273 26.19 15.90 11.07
CA ASP A 273 25.65 15.70 12.42
C ASP A 273 24.69 14.49 12.44
N MET A 274 23.87 14.34 11.39
CA MET A 274 22.99 13.18 11.25
C MET A 274 23.75 11.89 10.98
N PHE A 275 24.82 11.94 10.19
CA PHE A 275 25.66 10.78 9.95
C PHE A 275 26.32 10.29 11.25
N ASP A 276 26.81 11.20 12.08
CA ASP A 276 27.36 10.85 13.40
C ASP A 276 26.29 10.22 14.30
N ILE A 277 25.06 10.74 14.30
CA ILE A 277 23.94 10.15 15.04
C ILE A 277 23.63 8.73 14.54
N LEU A 278 23.51 8.55 13.22
CA LEU A 278 23.24 7.25 12.61
C LEU A 278 24.31 6.22 12.99
N ARG A 279 25.59 6.57 12.84
CA ARG A 279 26.71 5.69 13.18
C ARG A 279 26.76 5.33 14.65
N ASN A 280 26.44 6.27 15.54
CA ASN A 280 26.41 5.98 16.97
C ASN A 280 25.24 5.05 17.36
N GLN A 281 24.12 5.12 16.65
CA GLN A 281 22.92 4.33 16.96
C GLN A 281 22.91 2.93 16.33
N GLU A 282 23.64 2.74 15.22
CA GLU A 282 23.78 1.44 14.55
C GLU A 282 24.30 0.32 15.47
N TYR A 283 25.00 0.68 16.57
CA TYR A 283 25.53 -0.28 17.53
C TYR A 283 24.48 -0.90 18.46
N ASP A 284 23.40 -0.20 18.80
CA ASP A 284 22.41 -0.67 19.79
C ASP A 284 20.95 -0.51 19.36
N ARG A 285 20.70 0.05 18.16
CA ARG A 285 19.35 0.28 17.62
C ARG A 285 19.31 -0.14 16.15
N GLN A 286 18.20 -0.74 15.75
CA GLN A 286 17.95 -1.00 14.34
C GLN A 286 17.51 0.31 13.66
N LEU A 287 18.18 0.66 12.56
CA LEU A 287 17.88 1.86 11.80
C LEU A 287 16.78 1.58 10.79
N ILE A 288 15.75 2.43 10.78
CA ILE A 288 14.69 2.42 9.78
C ILE A 288 14.64 3.82 9.13
N TRP A 289 14.75 3.87 7.81
CA TRP A 289 14.51 5.09 7.05
C TRP A 289 13.15 5.00 6.38
N ILE A 290 12.27 5.94 6.68
CA ILE A 290 10.90 5.97 6.15
C ILE A 290 10.65 7.23 5.34
N THR A 291 10.22 7.08 4.09
CA THR A 291 10.04 8.21 3.18
C THR A 291 8.72 8.12 2.42
N SER A 292 8.07 9.27 2.22
CA SER A 292 7.00 9.44 1.22
C SER A 292 7.55 9.76 -0.17
N GLY A 293 8.87 9.70 -0.32
CA GLY A 293 9.65 9.92 -1.53
C GLY A 293 9.97 8.61 -2.28
N PHE A 294 11.11 8.60 -2.97
CA PHE A 294 11.60 7.47 -3.74
C PHE A 294 12.58 6.63 -2.90
N PRO A 295 12.21 5.44 -2.40
CA PRO A 295 13.09 4.63 -1.55
C PRO A 295 14.42 4.27 -2.22
N GLU A 296 14.45 4.11 -3.54
CA GLU A 296 15.66 3.69 -4.28
C GLU A 296 16.79 4.70 -4.18
N ILE A 297 16.47 6.00 -4.04
CA ILE A 297 17.48 7.04 -3.78
C ILE A 297 18.17 6.75 -2.45
N TRP A 298 17.37 6.42 -1.44
CA TRP A 298 17.81 6.18 -0.08
C TRP A 298 18.56 4.86 0.06
N GLU A 299 18.19 3.84 -0.71
CA GLU A 299 18.92 2.56 -0.79
C GLU A 299 20.33 2.78 -1.31
N LEU A 300 20.48 3.52 -2.41
CA LEU A 300 21.78 3.85 -2.97
C LEU A 300 22.62 4.72 -2.01
N ILE A 301 22.00 5.63 -1.25
CA ILE A 301 22.68 6.43 -0.23
C ILE A 301 23.11 5.57 0.96
N ALA A 302 22.25 4.69 1.48
CA ALA A 302 22.61 3.78 2.57
C ALA A 302 23.81 2.90 2.18
N HIS A 303 23.83 2.38 0.95
CA HIS A 303 24.97 1.65 0.39
C HIS A 303 26.23 2.52 0.27
N LYS A 304 26.11 3.74 -0.26
CA LYS A 304 27.23 4.70 -0.38
C LYS A 304 27.88 5.00 0.97
N TYR A 305 27.09 5.04 2.03
CA TYR A 305 27.57 5.32 3.39
C TYR A 305 27.83 4.06 4.22
N GLU A 306 27.68 2.86 3.66
CA GLU A 306 27.87 1.58 4.34
C GLU A 306 27.09 1.48 5.66
N LEU A 307 25.79 1.82 5.60
CA LEU A 307 24.86 1.73 6.73
C LEU A 307 23.90 0.55 6.55
N GLU A 308 23.68 -0.22 7.61
CA GLU A 308 22.68 -1.28 7.65
C GLU A 308 21.32 -0.70 8.07
N VAL A 309 20.45 -0.46 7.09
CA VAL A 309 19.17 0.23 7.30
C VAL A 309 18.03 -0.51 6.63
N THR A 310 16.90 -0.61 7.33
CA THR A 310 15.62 -1.01 6.71
C THR A 310 14.99 0.21 6.06
N ILE A 311 14.81 0.19 4.74
CA ILE A 311 14.22 1.32 4.00
C ILE A 311 12.76 1.02 3.71
N VAL A 312 11.90 1.98 4.04
CA VAL A 312 10.46 1.92 3.88
C VAL A 312 10.03 3.12 3.06
N GLY A 313 9.56 2.90 1.85
CA GLY A 313 9.10 4.00 1.01
C GLY A 313 8.22 3.54 -0.12
N GLY A 314 7.40 4.45 -0.60
CA GLY A 314 6.50 4.19 -1.72
C GLY A 314 5.81 5.45 -2.18
N ASN A 315 6.11 5.88 -3.39
CA ASN A 315 5.47 7.04 -4.01
C ASN A 315 5.28 6.90 -5.53
N ASN A 316 5.51 5.73 -6.11
CA ASN A 316 5.39 5.50 -7.54
C ASN A 316 4.79 4.11 -7.77
N LEU A 317 3.61 4.04 -8.36
CA LEU A 317 2.86 2.79 -8.50
C LEU A 317 3.57 1.78 -9.41
N LEU A 318 4.43 2.22 -10.34
CA LEU A 318 5.24 1.33 -11.18
C LEU A 318 6.43 0.70 -10.44
N ARG A 319 6.82 1.26 -9.29
CA ARG A 319 8.06 0.90 -8.59
C ARG A 319 7.81 0.43 -7.15
N SER A 320 6.61 0.70 -6.61
CA SER A 320 6.22 0.35 -5.25
C SER A 320 4.82 -0.25 -5.24
N ASP A 321 4.64 -1.37 -4.53
CA ASP A 321 3.37 -2.08 -4.37
C ASP A 321 2.44 -1.42 -3.35
N PHE A 322 2.94 -0.45 -2.57
CA PHE A 322 2.18 0.37 -1.64
C PHE A 322 2.72 1.80 -1.57
N ILE A 323 2.03 2.67 -0.83
CA ILE A 323 2.38 4.09 -0.67
C ILE A 323 2.66 4.39 0.79
N VAL A 324 3.63 5.25 1.04
CA VAL A 324 3.91 5.77 2.39
C VAL A 324 3.44 7.21 2.48
N SER A 325 2.34 7.46 3.19
CA SER A 325 1.89 8.79 3.59
C SER A 325 2.29 9.10 5.04
N ASN A 326 1.78 10.21 5.57
CA ASN A 326 1.87 10.52 7.00
C ASN A 326 1.18 9.46 7.87
N GLU A 327 0.10 8.84 7.40
CA GLU A 327 -0.64 7.80 8.13
C GLU A 327 0.22 6.53 8.27
N GLU A 328 0.93 6.12 7.23
CA GLU A 328 1.82 4.95 7.28
C GLU A 328 3.03 5.19 8.17
N LYS A 329 3.58 6.41 8.17
CA LYS A 329 4.64 6.83 9.10
C LYS A 329 4.17 6.75 10.55
N GLU A 330 2.98 7.26 10.83
CA GLU A 330 2.35 7.17 12.15
C GLU A 330 2.14 5.70 12.57
N LEU A 331 1.54 4.90 11.69
CA LEU A 331 1.20 3.51 11.95
C LEU A 331 2.44 2.66 12.26
N LEU A 332 3.55 2.87 11.54
CA LEU A 332 4.80 2.16 11.80
C LEU A 332 5.26 2.35 13.25
N VAL A 333 5.36 3.62 13.68
CA VAL A 333 5.84 3.95 15.03
C VAL A 333 4.86 3.47 16.08
N GLN A 334 3.58 3.77 15.90
CA GLN A 334 2.54 3.35 16.83
C GLN A 334 2.57 1.84 17.05
N THR A 335 2.65 1.05 15.97
CA THR A 335 2.65 -0.42 16.04
C THR A 335 3.89 -0.95 16.79
N LEU A 336 5.07 -0.42 16.50
CA LEU A 336 6.31 -0.84 17.18
C LEU A 336 6.26 -0.52 18.68
N VAL A 337 5.75 0.65 19.05
CA VAL A 337 5.58 1.08 20.44
C VAL A 337 4.55 0.23 21.18
N GLU A 338 3.38 -0.02 20.57
CA GLU A 338 2.32 -0.86 21.15
C GLU A 338 2.78 -2.32 21.36
N GLN A 339 3.70 -2.81 20.51
CA GLN A 339 4.34 -4.12 20.67
C GLN A 339 5.53 -4.11 21.65
N GLY A 340 5.77 -2.98 22.32
CA GLY A 340 6.65 -2.85 23.47
C GLY A 340 8.07 -2.38 23.15
N ALA A 341 8.40 -2.09 21.89
CA ALA A 341 9.74 -1.62 21.53
C ALA A 341 10.00 -0.18 21.96
N GLU A 342 11.28 0.14 22.17
CA GLU A 342 11.75 1.50 22.38
C GLU A 342 11.98 2.17 21.02
N VAL A 343 11.28 3.27 20.75
CA VAL A 343 11.33 3.97 19.46
C VAL A 343 11.76 5.42 19.66
N SER A 344 12.78 5.82 18.89
CA SER A 344 13.11 7.23 18.68
C SER A 344 12.81 7.61 17.25
N ALA A 345 12.06 8.68 17.05
CA ALA A 345 11.68 9.16 15.73
C ALA A 345 12.31 10.52 15.41
N TYR A 346 12.74 10.68 14.18
CA TYR A 346 13.40 11.88 13.65
C TYR A 346 12.63 12.33 12.42
N GLY A 347 12.22 13.59 12.42
CA GLY A 347 11.37 14.11 11.36
C GLY A 347 11.45 15.62 11.25
N ASP A 348 10.98 16.11 10.12
CA ASP A 348 11.12 17.49 9.75
C ASP A 348 9.75 18.17 9.65
N SER A 349 8.72 17.53 9.12
CA SER A 349 7.53 18.24 8.65
C SER A 349 6.23 17.73 9.26
N MET A 350 5.12 18.36 8.87
CA MET A 350 3.78 17.87 9.27
C MET A 350 3.48 16.46 8.75
N VAL A 351 4.21 15.98 7.73
CA VAL A 351 4.12 14.60 7.26
C VAL A 351 4.62 13.62 8.33
N ASP A 352 5.54 14.05 9.18
CA ASP A 352 6.14 13.25 10.25
C ASP A 352 5.42 13.41 11.59
N ALA A 353 4.40 14.28 11.66
CA ALA A 353 3.78 14.68 12.92
C ALA A 353 3.25 13.49 13.72
N GLY A 354 2.57 12.55 13.06
CA GLY A 354 2.06 11.33 13.70
C GLY A 354 3.18 10.39 14.14
N MET A 355 4.21 10.19 13.30
CA MET A 355 5.41 9.42 13.66
C MET A 355 6.10 10.00 14.89
N LEU A 356 6.36 11.31 14.92
CA LEU A 356 7.02 11.99 16.03
C LEU A 356 6.17 11.95 17.30
N LYS A 357 4.86 12.13 17.18
CA LYS A 357 3.94 12.12 18.32
C LYS A 357 3.86 10.77 19.03
N ASN A 358 3.96 9.67 18.28
CA ASN A 358 3.77 8.32 18.82
C ASN A 358 5.08 7.67 19.30
N ALA A 359 6.24 8.28 19.05
CA ALA A 359 7.53 7.76 19.53
C ALA A 359 7.73 8.05 21.02
N GLN A 360 8.48 7.21 21.75
CA GLN A 360 8.82 7.55 23.15
C GLN A 360 9.87 8.67 23.23
N GLN A 361 10.68 8.84 22.19
CA GLN A 361 11.60 9.97 22.03
C GLN A 361 11.40 10.59 20.65
N ALA A 362 11.11 11.87 20.60
CA ALA A 362 10.88 12.60 19.35
C ALA A 362 11.98 13.62 19.13
N PHE A 363 12.52 13.67 17.92
CA PHE A 363 13.55 14.61 17.52
C PHE A 363 13.07 15.42 16.32
N LEU A 364 12.79 16.70 16.56
CA LEU A 364 12.44 17.62 15.50
C LEU A 364 13.72 18.19 14.88
N VAL A 365 13.97 17.85 13.61
CA VAL A 365 15.18 18.23 12.89
C VAL A 365 15.01 19.58 12.18
N MET A 366 15.50 20.65 12.78
CA MET A 366 15.33 22.02 12.32
C MET A 366 16.30 22.37 11.18
N GLY A 367 15.74 22.70 10.00
CA GLY A 367 16.44 23.24 8.84
C GLY A 367 16.17 24.74 8.60
N LYS A 368 16.19 25.18 7.33
CA LYS A 368 16.01 26.59 6.93
C LYS A 368 14.59 27.16 7.18
N LYS A 369 13.55 26.32 7.11
CA LYS A 369 12.15 26.77 7.20
C LYS A 369 11.67 26.78 8.65
N LYS A 370 10.97 27.85 9.05
CA LYS A 370 10.31 27.94 10.35
C LYS A 370 9.13 26.98 10.41
N ARG A 371 9.12 26.08 11.40
CA ARG A 371 8.11 25.01 11.51
C ARG A 371 7.16 25.23 12.68
N SER A 372 6.43 26.36 12.66
CA SER A 372 5.57 26.76 13.79
C SER A 372 4.41 25.79 14.04
N MET A 373 3.77 25.29 12.97
CA MET A 373 2.62 24.37 13.12
C MET A 373 3.02 23.03 13.73
N LEU A 374 4.12 22.43 13.27
CA LEU A 374 4.61 21.16 13.81
C LEU A 374 5.07 21.31 15.26
N ASN A 375 5.77 22.42 15.58
CA ASN A 375 6.14 22.74 16.95
C ASN A 375 4.92 22.87 17.87
N GLU A 376 3.86 23.54 17.41
CA GLU A 376 2.62 23.65 18.17
C GLU A 376 1.95 22.28 18.36
N TYR A 377 1.90 21.47 17.30
CA TYR A 377 1.35 20.12 17.32
C TYR A 377 2.06 19.20 18.34
N LEU A 378 3.39 19.30 18.42
CA LEU A 378 4.22 18.48 19.32
C LEU A 378 4.46 19.11 20.70
N SER A 379 3.89 20.27 21.00
CA SER A 379 4.17 21.04 22.23
C SER A 379 3.89 20.30 23.55
N LYS A 380 3.08 19.24 23.50
CA LYS A 380 2.73 18.40 24.66
C LYS A 380 3.48 17.07 24.70
N HIS A 381 4.45 16.86 23.81
CA HIS A 381 5.21 15.63 23.77
C HIS A 381 6.29 15.64 24.86
N ASP A 382 6.21 14.71 25.83
CA ASP A 382 7.01 14.73 27.05
C ASP A 382 8.54 14.65 26.81
N ASN A 383 8.95 13.96 25.75
CA ASN A 383 10.36 13.74 25.40
C ASN A 383 10.70 14.30 24.00
N LEU A 384 10.32 15.55 23.73
CA LEU A 384 10.68 16.24 22.49
C LEU A 384 12.06 16.90 22.60
N SER A 385 12.94 16.60 21.65
CA SER A 385 14.26 17.22 21.50
C SER A 385 14.39 17.89 20.14
N TYR A 386 15.31 18.84 20.04
CA TYR A 386 15.58 19.59 18.81
C TYR A 386 16.98 19.30 18.31
N ILE A 387 17.09 19.03 17.01
CA ILE A 387 18.37 18.90 16.31
C ILE A 387 18.46 20.05 15.32
N TYR A 388 19.52 20.84 15.40
CA TYR A 388 19.77 21.94 14.48
C TYR A 388 20.88 21.52 13.54
N LEU A 389 20.53 21.29 12.27
CA LEU A 389 21.53 20.91 11.27
C LEU A 389 22.45 22.11 11.01
N LEU A 390 23.75 21.96 11.28
CA LEU A 390 24.72 23.00 10.96
C LEU A 390 24.73 23.23 9.44
N GLN A 391 24.61 24.50 9.04
CA GLN A 391 24.74 24.88 7.64
C GLN A 391 26.23 25.00 7.33
N ASN A 392 26.70 24.23 6.35
CA ASN A 392 27.84 24.70 5.58
C ASN A 392 27.31 25.87 4.75
N ASP A 393 27.59 27.09 5.19
CA ASP A 393 27.53 28.27 4.33
C ASP A 393 28.52 28.03 3.18
N THR A 394 28.05 27.40 2.11
CA THR A 394 28.74 27.51 0.83
C THR A 394 28.58 28.95 0.41
N TYR A 395 29.61 29.74 0.72
CA TYR A 395 29.85 31.04 0.10
C TYR A 395 29.53 30.92 -1.39
N GLU A 396 28.51 31.64 -1.83
CA GLU A 396 28.44 32.10 -3.22
C GLU A 396 29.75 32.85 -3.47
N VAL A 397 30.71 32.20 -4.13
CA VAL A 397 31.76 32.92 -4.82
C VAL A 397 31.07 33.51 -6.04
N SER A 398 30.67 34.76 -5.89
CA SER A 398 30.42 35.67 -6.99
C SER A 398 31.59 35.63 -7.96
N GLU A 399 31.36 35.19 -9.19
CA GLU A 399 31.75 35.89 -10.43
C GLU A 399 31.04 35.29 -11.65
#